data_AF-A0A966LUB0-F1
#
_entry.id   AF-A0A966LUB0-F1
#
_cell.length_a   1.000
_cell.length_b   1.000
_cell.length_c   1.000
_cell.angle_alpha   90.00
_cell.angle_beta   90.00
_cell.angle_gamma   90.00
#
_symmetry.space_group_name_H-M   'P 1'
#
loop_
_entity.id
_entity.type
_entity.pdbx_description
1 polymer ?
#
loop_
_entity_poly.entity_id
_entity_poly.type
_entity_poly.pdbx_seq_one_letter_code
_entity_poly.pdbx_strand_id
1 'polypeptide(L)'
;LTVKRCEQYDCDLVEVTAHAGSRPEHADWQGKVYSLTGKTKGYRRLEEATGYGTVEGLAGANCSHSFGPYFPGMSKQNDNSDIPKGAENEEIYANMQKQRYLERQIRSAKRTEAALGAAGYDTQDAHNKVLAYQSKMRYHIEETNLRRRYNRETI
;
A
#
# COMPACT_ATOMS: atom_id res chain seq x y z
N LEU A 1 2.47 -1.64 -17.89
CA LEU A 1 2.57 -0.41 -18.72
C LEU A 1 3.99 0.14 -18.72
N THR A 2 4.62 0.33 -17.54
CA THR A 2 5.99 0.86 -17.42
C THR A 2 7.02 0.05 -18.19
N VAL A 3 7.07 -1.28 -18.03
CA VAL A 3 8.05 -2.14 -18.73
C VAL A 3 7.97 -1.98 -20.25
N LYS A 4 6.77 -2.02 -20.83
CA LYS A 4 6.57 -1.79 -22.28
C LYS A 4 7.06 -0.42 -22.76
N ARG A 5 6.88 0.62 -21.94
CA ARG A 5 7.42 1.97 -22.27
C ARG A 5 8.95 1.96 -22.19
N CYS A 6 9.51 1.28 -21.20
CA CYS A 6 10.96 1.15 -21.06
C CYS A 6 11.56 0.42 -22.27
N GLU A 7 10.93 -0.65 -22.75
CA GLU A 7 11.32 -1.33 -23.99
C GLU A 7 11.25 -0.42 -25.22
N GLN A 8 10.18 0.38 -25.36
CA GLN A 8 10.01 1.31 -26.49
C GLN A 8 11.08 2.41 -26.54
N TYR A 9 11.56 2.85 -25.38
CA TYR A 9 12.55 3.92 -25.26
C TYR A 9 13.98 3.40 -25.01
N ASP A 10 14.22 2.09 -25.15
CA ASP A 10 15.47 1.39 -24.78
C ASP A 10 16.02 1.83 -23.39
N CYS A 11 15.09 1.99 -22.45
CA CYS A 11 15.37 2.32 -21.06
C CYS A 11 15.51 1.02 -20.27
N ASP A 12 16.69 0.76 -19.71
CA ASP A 12 16.92 -0.41 -18.87
C ASP A 12 16.75 -0.11 -17.38
N LEU A 13 16.80 1.15 -16.98
CA LEU A 13 16.76 1.53 -15.57
C LEU A 13 15.38 2.02 -15.16
N VAL A 14 14.98 1.63 -13.95
CA VAL A 14 13.75 2.09 -13.33
C VAL A 14 13.97 2.50 -11.90
N GLU A 15 13.31 3.57 -11.48
CA GLU A 15 13.30 4.03 -10.09
C GLU A 15 12.02 3.57 -9.40
N VAL A 16 12.15 2.96 -8.22
CA VAL A 16 11.02 2.56 -7.38
C VAL A 16 10.50 3.76 -6.60
N THR A 17 9.19 3.96 -6.60
CA THR A 17 8.54 5.04 -5.84
C THR A 17 8.82 4.91 -4.35
N ALA A 18 8.84 6.03 -3.63
CA ALA A 18 8.94 6.05 -2.18
C ALA A 18 7.66 6.64 -1.56
N HIS A 19 7.17 6.05 -0.48
CA HIS A 19 6.04 6.56 0.30
C HIS A 19 6.11 6.10 1.77
N ALA A 20 5.41 6.82 2.66
CA ALA A 20 5.24 6.41 4.05
C ALA A 20 4.32 5.20 4.19
N GLY A 21 4.48 4.44 5.28
CA GLY A 21 3.67 3.24 5.55
C GLY A 21 3.93 2.10 4.57
N SER A 22 5.13 2.06 3.98
CA SER A 22 5.61 0.87 3.26
C SER A 22 5.78 -0.29 4.25
N ARG A 23 5.53 -1.52 3.82
CA ARG A 23 5.79 -2.68 4.69
C ARG A 23 7.30 -2.79 4.96
N PRO A 24 7.74 -3.22 6.15
CA PRO A 24 9.15 -3.13 6.54
C PRO A 24 10.12 -3.77 5.54
N GLU A 25 9.79 -4.95 5.03
CA GLU A 25 10.58 -5.67 4.01
C GLU A 25 10.72 -4.92 2.67
N HIS A 26 9.77 -4.02 2.36
CA HIS A 26 9.76 -3.25 1.11
C HIS A 26 10.40 -1.87 1.28
N ALA A 27 10.65 -1.43 2.51
CA ALA A 27 11.25 -0.13 2.80
C ALA A 27 12.62 0.01 2.12
N ASP A 28 13.37 -1.09 2.03
CA ASP A 28 14.69 -1.14 1.40
C ASP A 28 14.67 -0.84 -0.09
N TRP A 29 13.52 -0.93 -0.77
CA TRP A 29 13.47 -0.73 -2.21
C TRP A 29 13.23 0.72 -2.59
N GLN A 30 12.70 1.52 -1.65
CA GLN A 30 12.17 2.84 -1.90
C GLN A 30 13.23 3.82 -2.44
N GLY A 31 12.90 4.48 -3.55
CA GLY A 31 13.75 5.48 -4.20
C GLY A 31 15.03 4.92 -4.79
N LYS A 32 15.23 3.60 -4.85
CA LYS A 32 16.41 3.01 -5.49
C LYS A 32 16.16 2.79 -6.98
N VAL A 33 17.23 2.87 -7.75
CA VAL A 33 17.24 2.59 -9.18
C VAL A 33 17.72 1.17 -9.41
N TYR A 34 17.03 0.44 -10.27
CA TYR A 34 17.31 -0.95 -10.63
C TYR A 34 17.35 -1.11 -12.15
N SER A 35 18.08 -2.13 -12.60
CA SER A 35 18.06 -2.56 -14.00
C SER A 35 16.94 -3.58 -14.22
N LEU A 36 16.15 -3.42 -15.28
CA LEU A 36 15.10 -4.37 -15.67
C LEU A 36 15.71 -5.69 -16.16
N THR A 37 16.75 -5.61 -17.00
CA THR A 37 17.35 -6.79 -17.64
C THR A 37 18.63 -7.29 -16.94
N GLY A 38 19.24 -6.48 -16.09
CA GLY A 38 20.56 -6.69 -15.52
C GLY A 38 21.73 -6.23 -16.42
N LYS A 39 21.47 -5.69 -17.62
CA LYS A 39 22.53 -5.33 -18.58
C LYS A 39 23.31 -4.07 -18.18
N THR A 40 22.67 -3.13 -17.46
CA THR A 40 23.31 -1.88 -17.05
C THR A 40 24.20 -2.08 -15.82
N LYS A 41 25.52 -1.95 -16.00
CA LYS A 41 26.51 -2.08 -14.91
C LYS A 41 26.25 -1.07 -13.79
N GLY A 42 26.50 -1.48 -12.56
CA GLY A 42 26.34 -0.65 -11.36
C GLY A 42 24.93 -0.66 -10.76
N TYR A 43 23.95 -1.30 -11.41
CA TYR A 43 22.59 -1.42 -10.91
C TYR A 43 22.21 -2.89 -10.70
N ARG A 44 21.57 -3.19 -9.56
CA ARG A 44 21.03 -4.53 -9.29
C ARG A 44 19.84 -4.79 -10.20
N ARG A 45 19.62 -6.06 -10.57
CA ARG A 45 18.44 -6.47 -11.33
C ARG A 45 17.18 -6.34 -10.47
N LEU A 46 16.13 -5.73 -11.02
CA LEU A 46 14.87 -5.42 -10.32
C LEU A 46 14.22 -6.68 -9.72
N GLU A 47 14.10 -7.71 -10.55
CA GLU A 47 13.54 -9.02 -10.17
C GLU A 47 14.28 -9.64 -8.99
N GLU A 48 15.61 -9.74 -9.07
CA GLU A 48 16.43 -10.34 -8.02
C GLU A 48 16.45 -9.52 -6.72
N ALA A 49 16.43 -8.20 -6.83
CA ALA A 49 16.51 -7.32 -5.66
C ALA A 49 15.18 -7.17 -4.92
N THR A 50 14.06 -7.30 -5.63
CA THR A 50 12.74 -6.93 -5.09
C THR A 50 11.69 -8.03 -5.22
N GLY A 51 12.04 -9.19 -5.79
CA GLY A 51 11.10 -10.26 -6.09
C GLY A 51 10.04 -9.86 -7.11
N TYR A 52 10.27 -8.82 -7.92
CA TYR A 52 9.31 -8.35 -8.92
C TYR A 52 8.81 -9.51 -9.79
N GLY A 53 7.48 -9.63 -9.93
CA GLY A 53 6.82 -10.75 -10.60
C GLY A 53 6.31 -11.85 -9.65
N THR A 54 6.71 -11.82 -8.37
CA THR A 54 6.14 -12.70 -7.34
C THR A 54 5.01 -12.02 -6.56
N VAL A 55 4.20 -12.82 -5.85
CA VAL A 55 3.09 -12.30 -5.02
C VAL A 55 3.60 -11.41 -3.89
N GLU A 56 4.75 -11.74 -3.30
CA GLU A 56 5.33 -11.00 -2.17
C GLU A 56 6.26 -9.87 -2.62
N GLY A 57 6.68 -9.87 -3.88
CA GLY A 57 7.61 -8.90 -4.42
C GLY A 57 7.05 -7.50 -4.68
N LEU A 58 7.88 -6.68 -5.31
CA LEU A 58 7.51 -5.34 -5.77
C LEU A 58 6.28 -5.38 -6.68
N ALA A 59 5.34 -4.45 -6.45
CA ALA A 59 4.04 -4.41 -7.11
C ALA A 59 3.20 -5.69 -6.94
N GLY A 60 3.53 -6.53 -5.95
CA GLY A 60 2.79 -7.72 -5.56
C GLY A 60 1.57 -7.41 -4.69
N ALA A 61 1.04 -8.43 -4.01
CA ALA A 61 -0.17 -8.33 -3.22
C ALA A 61 -0.04 -7.27 -2.10
N ASN A 62 -1.01 -6.35 -2.05
CA ASN A 62 -1.07 -5.27 -1.06
C ASN A 62 0.15 -4.33 -1.03
N CYS A 63 1.01 -4.37 -2.04
CA CYS A 63 2.10 -3.44 -2.26
C CYS A 63 1.57 -2.20 -3.01
N SER A 64 1.83 -1.01 -2.48
CA SER A 64 1.44 0.25 -3.14
C SER A 64 2.56 0.83 -4.00
N HIS A 65 3.73 0.18 -4.03
CA HIS A 65 4.86 0.65 -4.82
C HIS A 65 4.58 0.48 -6.30
N SER A 66 5.11 1.43 -7.06
CA SER A 66 5.28 1.35 -8.49
C SER A 66 6.72 1.69 -8.83
N PHE A 67 7.03 1.70 -10.12
CA PHE A 67 8.31 2.16 -10.62
C PHE A 67 8.12 2.84 -11.98
N GLY A 68 9.07 3.72 -12.31
CA GLY A 68 9.09 4.50 -13.54
C GLY A 68 10.46 4.45 -14.22
N PRO A 69 10.55 4.77 -15.53
CA PRO A 69 11.82 4.80 -16.23
C PRO A 69 12.78 5.83 -15.63
N TYR A 70 14.05 5.48 -15.59
CA TYR A 70 15.14 6.33 -15.12
C TYR A 70 16.22 6.44 -16.21
N PHE A 71 16.59 7.66 -16.59
CA PHE A 71 17.60 7.92 -17.60
C PHE A 71 18.79 8.64 -16.98
N PRO A 72 19.97 8.00 -16.84
CA PRO A 72 21.14 8.65 -16.29
C PRO A 72 21.45 9.97 -17.01
N GLY A 73 21.63 11.05 -16.25
CA GLY A 73 21.91 12.39 -16.80
C GLY A 73 20.68 13.18 -17.27
N MET A 74 19.50 12.57 -17.39
CA MET A 74 18.24 13.26 -17.69
C MET A 74 17.25 13.20 -16.52
N SER A 75 17.11 12.03 -15.90
CA SER A 75 16.28 11.83 -14.73
C SER A 75 17.00 12.35 -13.49
N LYS A 76 16.26 13.06 -12.64
CA LYS A 76 16.65 13.32 -11.25
C LYS A 76 15.97 12.27 -10.38
N GLN A 77 16.75 11.55 -9.58
CA GLN A 77 16.20 10.62 -8.60
C GLN A 77 15.29 11.38 -7.62
N ASN A 78 14.16 10.79 -7.26
CA ASN A 78 13.22 11.43 -6.36
C ASN A 78 13.87 11.63 -4.99
N ASP A 79 13.70 12.83 -4.45
CA ASP A 79 14.06 13.10 -3.08
C ASP A 79 13.08 12.37 -2.16
N ASN A 80 13.61 11.48 -1.33
CA ASN A 80 12.84 10.70 -0.35
C ASN A 80 13.36 10.93 1.08
N SER A 81 14.08 12.04 1.30
CA SER A 81 14.59 12.41 2.62
C SER A 81 13.48 12.67 3.63
N ASP A 82 12.37 13.28 3.19
CA ASP A 82 11.19 13.56 4.00
C ASP A 82 10.30 12.33 4.26
N ILE A 83 10.62 11.18 3.66
CA ILE A 83 9.82 9.97 3.84
C ILE A 83 10.30 9.23 5.10
N PRO A 84 9.40 8.96 6.07
CA PRO A 84 9.72 8.22 7.28
C PRO A 84 10.42 6.88 6.99
N LYS A 85 11.40 6.53 7.82
CA LYS A 85 12.20 5.30 7.71
C LYS A 85 12.31 4.62 9.08
N GLY A 86 12.61 3.32 9.08
CA GLY A 86 12.74 2.54 10.32
C GLY A 86 11.48 2.57 11.18
N ALA A 87 11.65 2.79 12.48
CA ALA A 87 10.59 2.72 13.49
C ALA A 87 9.39 3.63 13.19
N GLU A 88 9.62 4.84 12.67
CA GLU A 88 8.54 5.77 12.33
C GLU A 88 7.66 5.21 11.19
N ASN A 89 8.28 4.65 10.15
CA ASN A 89 7.53 4.00 9.06
C ASN A 89 6.80 2.73 9.54
N GLU A 90 7.42 1.96 10.44
CA GLU A 90 6.80 0.78 11.04
C GLU A 90 5.53 1.14 11.83
N GLU A 91 5.57 2.23 12.60
CA GLU A 91 4.42 2.75 13.32
C GLU A 91 3.30 3.20 12.36
N ILE A 92 3.65 3.96 11.32
CA ILE A 92 2.69 4.38 10.29
C ILE A 92 2.06 3.15 9.62
N TYR A 93 2.87 2.14 9.28
CA TYR A 93 2.38 0.89 8.71
C TYR A 93 1.41 0.17 9.66
N ALA A 94 1.77 0.03 10.94
CA ALA A 94 0.91 -0.59 11.95
C ALA A 94 -0.43 0.15 12.11
N ASN A 95 -0.41 1.49 12.13
CA ASN A 95 -1.59 2.33 12.19
C ASN A 95 -2.49 2.14 10.96
N MET A 96 -1.90 2.05 9.76
CA MET A 96 -2.64 1.73 8.55
C MET A 96 -3.24 0.32 8.58
N GLN A 97 -2.56 -0.67 9.16
CA GLN A 97 -3.10 -2.04 9.32
C GLN A 97 -4.28 -2.07 10.29
N LYS A 98 -4.19 -1.35 11.42
CA LYS A 98 -5.29 -1.20 12.38
C LYS A 98 -6.51 -0.52 11.73
N GLN A 99 -6.30 0.53 10.93
CA GLN A 99 -7.38 1.13 10.13
C GLN A 99 -8.02 0.09 9.19
N ARG A 100 -7.23 -0.64 8.40
CA ARG A 100 -7.76 -1.68 7.47
C ARG A 100 -8.52 -2.78 8.20
N TYR A 101 -8.08 -3.15 9.40
CA TYR A 101 -8.82 -4.08 10.26
C TYR A 101 -10.20 -3.53 10.62
N LEU A 102 -10.27 -2.29 11.10
CA LEU A 102 -11.54 -1.63 11.44
C LEU A 102 -12.46 -1.49 10.21
N GLU A 103 -11.91 -1.12 9.05
CA GLU A 103 -12.66 -1.09 7.77
C GLU A 103 -13.33 -2.44 7.47
N ARG A 104 -12.58 -3.55 7.62
CA ARG A 104 -13.11 -4.92 7.43
C ARG A 104 -14.19 -5.27 8.45
N GLN A 105 -14.01 -4.91 9.72
CA GLN A 105 -15.01 -5.18 10.75
C GLN A 105 -16.32 -4.42 10.52
N ILE A 106 -16.23 -3.15 10.11
CA ILE A 106 -17.40 -2.34 9.75
C ILE A 106 -18.15 -2.98 8.57
N ARG A 107 -17.44 -3.36 7.50
CA ARG A 107 -18.06 -4.04 6.36
C ARG A 107 -18.68 -5.37 6.74
N SER A 108 -18.02 -6.14 7.60
CA SER A 108 -18.53 -7.42 8.08
C SER A 108 -19.85 -7.22 8.83
N ALA A 109 -19.89 -6.30 9.79
CA ALA A 109 -21.08 -6.01 10.57
C ALA A 109 -22.24 -5.48 9.69
N LYS A 110 -21.97 -4.57 8.74
CA LYS A 110 -22.98 -4.09 7.78
C LYS A 110 -23.54 -5.20 6.89
N ARG A 111 -22.69 -6.14 6.42
CA ARG A 111 -23.15 -7.29 5.64
C ARG A 111 -24.07 -8.18 6.46
N THR A 112 -23.73 -8.42 7.73
CA THR A 112 -24.57 -9.19 8.64
C THR A 112 -25.90 -8.49 8.90
N GLU A 113 -25.89 -7.18 9.18
CA GLU A 113 -27.10 -6.37 9.38
C GLU A 113 -28.03 -6.43 8.15
N ALA A 114 -27.48 -6.22 6.95
CA ALA A 114 -28.24 -6.30 5.71
C ALA A 114 -28.83 -7.70 5.45
N ALA A 115 -28.06 -8.76 5.73
CA ALA A 115 -28.53 -10.13 5.54
C ALA A 115 -29.65 -10.50 6.52
N LEU A 116 -29.52 -10.14 7.81
CA LEU A 116 -30.56 -10.36 8.82
C LEU A 116 -31.84 -9.58 8.49
N GLY A 117 -31.69 -8.31 8.12
CA GLY A 117 -32.83 -7.46 7.74
C GLY A 117 -33.57 -7.99 6.51
N ALA A 118 -32.85 -8.45 5.49
CA ALA A 118 -33.45 -9.06 4.30
C ALA A 118 -34.20 -10.37 4.61
N ALA A 119 -33.78 -11.09 5.65
CA ALA A 119 -34.42 -12.32 6.11
C ALA A 119 -35.51 -12.10 7.17
N GLY A 120 -35.78 -10.85 7.57
CA GLY A 120 -36.78 -10.51 8.59
C GLY A 120 -36.39 -10.87 10.02
N TYR A 121 -35.09 -11.08 10.30
CA TYR A 121 -34.56 -11.32 11.64
C TYR A 121 -34.20 -10.01 12.35
N ASP A 122 -34.08 -10.06 13.68
CA ASP A 122 -33.58 -8.93 14.49
C ASP A 122 -32.15 -8.54 14.06
N THR A 123 -31.94 -7.24 13.86
CA THR A 123 -30.67 -6.66 13.40
C THR A 123 -29.93 -5.89 14.49
N GLN A 124 -30.49 -5.75 15.69
CA GLN A 124 -30.01 -4.84 16.73
C GLN A 124 -28.52 -5.09 17.08
N ASP A 125 -28.13 -6.35 17.25
CA ASP A 125 -26.75 -6.70 17.57
C ASP A 125 -25.77 -6.39 16.44
N ALA A 126 -26.17 -6.61 15.18
CA ALA A 126 -25.35 -6.30 14.03
C ALA A 126 -25.19 -4.78 13.87
N HIS A 127 -26.29 -4.03 14.07
CA HIS A 127 -26.29 -2.57 14.08
C HIS A 127 -25.37 -2.01 15.16
N ASN A 128 -25.48 -2.51 16.39
CA ASN A 128 -24.61 -2.11 17.50
C ASN A 128 -23.12 -2.36 17.21
N LYS A 129 -22.79 -3.46 16.52
CA LYS A 129 -21.42 -3.73 16.05
C LYS A 129 -20.95 -2.70 15.03
N VAL A 130 -21.80 -2.30 14.08
CA VAL A 130 -21.46 -1.23 13.12
C VAL A 130 -21.10 0.05 13.86
N LEU A 131 -21.94 0.49 14.79
CA LEU A 131 -21.69 1.70 15.59
C LEU A 131 -20.40 1.59 16.41
N ALA A 132 -20.17 0.45 17.07
CA ALA A 132 -18.98 0.21 17.88
C ALA A 132 -17.68 0.30 17.05
N TYR A 133 -17.62 -0.35 15.88
CA TYR A 133 -16.43 -0.29 15.04
C TYR A 133 -16.25 1.07 14.36
N GLN A 134 -17.34 1.76 14.00
CA GLN A 134 -17.25 3.15 13.51
C GLN A 134 -16.72 4.10 14.58
N SER A 135 -17.09 3.88 15.86
CA SER A 135 -16.53 4.65 16.97
C SER A 135 -15.04 4.42 17.14
N LYS A 136 -14.60 3.15 17.14
CA LYS A 136 -13.18 2.78 17.16
C LYS A 136 -12.41 3.38 15.97
N MET A 137 -13.03 3.43 14.79
CA MET A 137 -12.44 4.05 13.60
C MET A 137 -12.23 5.55 13.78
N ARG A 138 -13.23 6.28 14.30
CA ARG A 138 -13.10 7.72 14.57
C ARG A 138 -11.97 8.01 15.54
N TYR A 139 -11.94 7.29 16.66
CA TYR A 139 -10.89 7.41 17.66
C TYR A 139 -9.50 7.12 17.09
N HIS A 140 -9.34 6.00 16.36
CA HIS A 140 -8.06 5.65 15.73
C HIS A 140 -7.57 6.71 14.74
N ILE A 141 -8.48 7.33 14.00
CA ILE A 141 -8.15 8.38 13.04
C ILE A 141 -7.75 9.67 13.72
N GLU A 142 -8.42 10.02 14.81
CA GLU A 142 -8.07 11.18 15.64
C GLU A 142 -6.66 11.01 16.24
N GLU A 143 -6.34 9.84 16.78
CA GLU A 143 -5.00 9.55 17.34
C GLU A 143 -3.89 9.58 16.30
N THR A 144 -4.15 9.06 15.09
CA THR A 144 -3.10 8.81 14.08
C THR A 144 -3.06 9.84 12.95
N ASN A 145 -4.03 10.76 12.93
CA ASN A 145 -4.26 11.70 11.82
C ASN A 145 -4.41 11.03 10.44
N LEU A 146 -4.77 9.74 10.39
CA LEU A 146 -4.97 9.01 9.15
C LEU A 146 -6.31 9.39 8.49
N ARG A 147 -6.33 9.45 7.17
CA ARG A 147 -7.59 9.74 6.45
C ARG A 147 -8.56 8.56 6.49
N ARG A 148 -9.79 8.81 6.96
CA ARG A 148 -10.91 7.85 6.83
C ARG A 148 -11.28 7.62 5.37
N ARG A 149 -11.51 6.36 5.00
CA ARG A 149 -11.92 5.97 3.65
C ARG A 149 -13.29 5.31 3.68
N TYR A 150 -14.35 6.12 3.63
CA TYR A 150 -15.74 5.64 3.70
C TYR A 150 -16.10 4.61 2.62
N ASN A 151 -15.53 4.74 1.42
CA ASN A 151 -15.69 3.77 0.33
C ASN A 151 -15.14 2.37 0.65
N ARG A 152 -14.28 2.26 1.67
CA ARG A 152 -13.79 0.96 2.18
C ARG A 152 -14.67 0.39 3.29
N GLU A 153 -15.74 1.08 3.65
CA GLU A 153 -16.71 0.65 4.65
C GLU A 153 -18.07 0.30 4.03
N THR A 154 -18.22 0.41 2.71
CA THR A 154 -19.46 0.09 1.99
C THR A 154 -19.58 -1.42 1.71
N ILE A 155 -20.82 -1.88 1.55
CA ILE A 155 -21.18 -3.26 1.19
C ILE A 155 -21.72 -3.32 -0.23
#